data_AF-A0A7G6T5T0-F1
#
_entry.id   AF-A0A7G6T5T0-F1
#
_cell.length_a   1.000
_cell.length_b   1.000
_cell.length_c   1.000
_cell.angle_alpha   90.00
_cell.angle_beta   90.00
_cell.angle_gamma   90.00
#
_symmetry.space_group_name_H-M   'P 1'
#
loop_
_entity.id
_entity.type
_entity.pdbx_description
1 polymer ?
#
loop_
_entity_poly.entity_id
_entity_poly.type
_entity_poly.pdbx_seq_one_letter_code
_entity_poly.pdbx_strand_id
1 'polypeptide(L)'
;MVKPTRAGKPPHFNGKGAAIHDHVVATMRAVLASDEAYPYLDPAANRLLDEARSSFLDLQLDSSSIIAHGEGVLIFPWVGTRKLQTLTLALLAREFKASHFGHAIELQECEAEKAMEALRDIAGSPAPSGEELAARLAQPALAKFDTFLSDHLMRLVTMVERISAKDLPLIAANALGNQTTHEVA
;
A
#
# COMPACT_ATOMS: atom_id res chain seq x y z
N MET A 1 -6.33 -21.37 43.64
CA MET A 1 -7.48 -20.77 42.92
C MET A 1 -7.10 -19.36 42.49
N VAL A 2 -7.22 -19.03 41.21
CA VAL A 2 -6.92 -17.68 40.69
C VAL A 2 -8.20 -16.83 40.78
N LYS A 3 -8.13 -15.65 41.40
CA LYS A 3 -9.26 -14.72 41.49
C LYS A 3 -9.38 -13.94 40.16
N PRO A 4 -10.54 -13.94 39.49
CA PRO A 4 -10.77 -13.09 38.32
C PRO A 4 -10.68 -11.61 38.69
N THR A 5 -10.07 -10.79 37.84
CA THR A 5 -10.07 -9.33 38.02
C THR A 5 -11.43 -8.75 37.65
N ARG A 6 -11.97 -7.81 38.45
CA ARG A 6 -13.22 -7.09 38.14
C ARG A 6 -13.06 -6.02 37.06
N ALA A 7 -11.82 -5.68 36.71
CA ALA A 7 -11.50 -4.67 35.71
C ALA A 7 -11.18 -5.34 34.37
N GLY A 8 -12.21 -5.88 33.71
CA GLY A 8 -12.12 -6.35 32.33
C GLY A 8 -12.08 -5.19 31.34
N LYS A 9 -11.19 -4.21 31.54
CA LYS A 9 -10.98 -3.15 30.55
C LYS A 9 -10.29 -3.82 29.37
N PRO A 10 -10.96 -4.00 28.21
CA PRO A 10 -10.34 -4.66 27.08
C PRO A 10 -9.05 -3.92 26.73
N PRO A 11 -7.97 -4.65 26.36
CA PRO A 11 -6.75 -4.01 25.93
C PRO A 11 -7.06 -3.07 24.76
N HIS A 12 -6.50 -1.86 24.83
CA HIS A 12 -6.67 -0.89 23.76
C HIS A 12 -5.79 -1.31 22.58
N PHE A 13 -6.39 -1.98 21.59
CA PHE A 13 -5.76 -2.17 20.30
C PHE A 13 -5.82 -0.84 19.56
N ASN A 14 -4.66 -0.27 19.24
CA ASN A 14 -4.56 1.00 18.51
C ASN A 14 -5.02 0.91 17.03
N GLY A 15 -5.59 -0.23 16.62
CA GLY A 15 -6.12 -0.45 15.26
C GLY A 15 -5.07 -0.44 14.16
N LYS A 16 -3.77 -0.30 14.47
CA LYS A 16 -2.70 -0.41 13.48
C LYS A 16 -2.58 -1.90 13.11
N GLY A 17 -3.26 -2.28 12.03
CA GLY A 17 -3.23 -3.64 11.49
C GLY A 17 -1.79 -4.11 11.24
N ALA A 18 -1.60 -5.43 11.19
CA ALA A 18 -0.32 -6.01 10.81
C ALA A 18 0.00 -5.73 9.33
N ALA A 19 1.28 -5.80 8.98
CA ALA A 19 1.69 -5.72 7.58
C ALA A 19 1.04 -6.84 6.76
N ILE A 20 0.47 -6.46 5.61
CA ILE A 20 -0.19 -7.38 4.68
C ILE A 20 0.85 -7.82 3.64
N HIS A 21 0.95 -9.13 3.41
CA HIS A 21 1.87 -9.70 2.43
C HIS A 21 1.34 -9.53 0.99
N ASP A 22 2.24 -9.46 0.01
CA ASP A 22 1.91 -9.29 -1.41
C ASP A 22 0.88 -10.32 -1.90
N HIS A 23 1.02 -11.57 -1.47
CA HIS A 23 0.10 -12.65 -1.83
C HIS A 23 -1.35 -12.35 -1.42
N VAL A 24 -1.56 -11.75 -0.25
CA VAL A 24 -2.91 -11.41 0.22
C VAL A 24 -3.51 -10.30 -0.65
N VAL A 25 -2.72 -9.27 -0.99
CA VAL A 25 -3.17 -8.18 -1.86
C VAL A 25 -3.45 -8.67 -3.27
N ALA A 26 -2.63 -9.58 -3.80
CA ALA A 26 -2.86 -10.22 -5.07
C ALA A 26 -4.17 -11.04 -5.06
N THR A 27 -4.44 -11.81 -4.00
CA THR A 27 -5.70 -12.52 -3.82
C THR A 27 -6.88 -11.57 -3.72
N MET A 28 -6.77 -10.45 -2.99
CA MET A 28 -7.81 -9.42 -2.95
C MET A 28 -8.13 -8.88 -4.34
N ARG A 29 -7.11 -8.54 -5.13
CA ARG A 29 -7.30 -8.11 -6.53
C ARG A 29 -8.01 -9.18 -7.36
N ALA A 30 -7.59 -10.45 -7.23
CA ALA A 30 -8.19 -11.56 -7.96
C ALA A 30 -9.66 -11.78 -7.58
N VAL A 31 -10.01 -11.66 -6.29
CA VAL A 31 -11.39 -11.76 -5.80
C VAL A 31 -12.27 -10.64 -6.37
N LEU A 32 -11.74 -9.41 -6.45
CA LEU A 32 -12.43 -8.24 -7.01
C LEU A 32 -12.59 -8.31 -8.53
N ALA A 33 -11.62 -8.93 -9.23
CA ALA A 33 -11.65 -9.13 -10.68
C ALA A 33 -12.44 -10.37 -11.12
N SER A 34 -12.87 -11.22 -10.19
CA SER A 34 -13.57 -12.48 -10.43
C SER A 34 -15.07 -12.35 -10.16
N ASP A 35 -15.87 -13.19 -10.81
CA ASP A 35 -17.31 -13.39 -10.55
C ASP A 35 -17.58 -14.62 -9.66
N GLU A 36 -16.53 -15.25 -9.11
CA GLU A 36 -16.64 -16.45 -8.28
C GLU A 36 -17.55 -16.22 -7.07
N ALA A 37 -18.50 -17.14 -6.87
CA ALA A 37 -19.37 -17.18 -5.71
C ALA A 37 -18.72 -17.97 -4.58
N TYR A 38 -18.74 -17.43 -3.36
CA TYR A 38 -18.15 -18.06 -2.18
C TYR A 38 -19.25 -18.62 -1.26
N PRO A 39 -19.47 -19.96 -1.21
CA PRO A 39 -20.61 -20.55 -0.52
C PRO A 39 -20.66 -20.31 1.00
N TYR A 40 -19.54 -19.88 1.58
CA TYR A 40 -19.41 -19.59 3.00
C TYR A 40 -19.78 -18.14 3.37
N LEU A 41 -20.05 -17.27 2.39
CA LEU A 41 -20.49 -15.89 2.65
C LEU A 41 -21.99 -15.85 2.95
N ASP A 42 -22.37 -15.09 3.97
CA ASP A 42 -23.78 -14.80 4.25
C ASP A 42 -24.36 -13.79 3.24
N PRO A 43 -25.69 -13.57 3.21
CA PRO A 43 -26.30 -12.65 2.26
C PRO A 43 -25.82 -11.19 2.38
N ALA A 44 -25.39 -10.74 3.56
CA ALA A 44 -24.86 -9.39 3.72
C ALA A 44 -23.45 -9.26 3.15
N ALA A 45 -22.59 -10.25 3.42
CA ALA A 45 -21.23 -10.31 2.91
C ALA A 45 -21.20 -10.45 1.37
N ASN A 46 -22.10 -11.25 0.78
CA ASN A 46 -22.22 -11.34 -0.68
C ASN A 46 -22.57 -9.98 -1.30
N ARG A 47 -23.56 -9.25 -0.75
CA ARG A 47 -23.90 -7.91 -1.25
C ARG A 47 -22.74 -6.93 -1.18
N LEU A 48 -21.99 -6.92 -0.08
CA LEU A 48 -20.81 -6.05 0.06
C LEU A 48 -19.71 -6.41 -0.96
N LEU A 49 -19.52 -7.70 -1.24
CA LEU A 49 -18.57 -8.15 -2.25
C LEU A 49 -19.02 -7.72 -3.66
N ASP A 50 -20.30 -7.84 -3.97
CA ASP A 50 -20.86 -7.43 -5.27
C ASP A 50 -20.75 -5.91 -5.48
N GLU A 51 -21.02 -5.11 -4.44
CA GLU A 51 -20.81 -3.65 -4.44
C GLU A 51 -19.32 -3.30 -4.65
N ALA A 52 -18.42 -4.00 -3.98
CA ALA A 52 -16.98 -3.79 -4.12
C ALA A 52 -16.47 -4.16 -5.52
N ARG A 53 -16.96 -5.27 -6.10
CA ARG A 53 -16.65 -5.70 -7.48
C ARG A 53 -17.16 -4.70 -8.50
N SER A 54 -18.40 -4.22 -8.33
CA SER A 54 -18.99 -3.19 -9.18
C SER A 54 -18.14 -1.91 -9.14
N SER A 55 -17.79 -1.44 -7.94
CA SER A 55 -16.93 -0.26 -7.77
C SER A 55 -15.52 -0.44 -8.37
N PHE A 56 -14.94 -1.64 -8.24
CA PHE A 56 -13.63 -1.97 -8.81
C PHE A 56 -13.64 -1.88 -10.34
N LEU A 57 -14.70 -2.36 -10.99
CA LEU A 57 -14.88 -2.28 -12.45
C LEU A 57 -15.24 -0.86 -12.91
N ASP A 58 -16.12 -0.16 -12.19
CA ASP A 58 -16.52 1.21 -12.50
C ASP A 58 -15.32 2.17 -12.46
N LEU A 59 -14.39 1.94 -11.55
CA LEU A 59 -13.11 2.65 -11.46
C LEU A 59 -12.02 2.10 -12.39
N GLN A 60 -12.34 1.07 -13.19
CA GLN A 60 -11.45 0.40 -14.12
C GLN A 60 -10.16 -0.12 -13.46
N LEU A 61 -10.21 -0.53 -12.19
CA LEU A 61 -9.02 -0.96 -11.44
C LEU A 61 -8.51 -2.37 -11.83
N ASP A 62 -9.24 -3.05 -12.72
CA ASP A 62 -8.80 -4.25 -13.41
C ASP A 62 -7.68 -3.93 -14.42
N SER A 63 -7.79 -2.77 -15.06
CA SER A 63 -7.01 -2.34 -16.22
C SER A 63 -6.29 -1.02 -16.05
N SER A 64 -6.56 -0.30 -14.95
CA SER A 64 -5.94 0.93 -14.45
C SER A 64 -5.37 0.69 -13.04
N SER A 65 -4.37 1.46 -12.63
CA SER A 65 -3.91 1.52 -11.23
C SER A 65 -3.73 2.94 -10.72
N ILE A 66 -4.18 3.93 -11.48
CA ILE A 66 -4.11 5.35 -11.12
C ILE A 66 -5.46 5.96 -11.43
N ILE A 67 -6.09 6.55 -10.42
CA ILE A 67 -7.39 7.22 -10.58
C ILE A 67 -7.30 8.64 -10.02
N ALA A 68 -8.01 9.58 -10.64
CA ALA A 68 -8.15 10.92 -10.11
C ALA A 68 -9.01 10.89 -8.83
N HIS A 69 -8.62 11.66 -7.81
CA HIS A 69 -9.34 11.76 -6.55
C HIS A 69 -9.17 13.16 -5.94
N GLY A 70 -10.25 13.93 -5.91
CA GLY A 70 -10.20 15.32 -5.45
C GLY A 70 -9.24 16.17 -6.31
N GLU A 71 -8.32 16.88 -5.66
CA GLU A 71 -7.23 17.63 -6.31
C GLU A 71 -5.95 16.79 -6.54
N GLY A 72 -6.04 15.48 -6.34
CA GLY A 72 -4.92 14.55 -6.37
C GLY A 72 -5.21 13.27 -7.14
N VAL A 73 -4.38 12.26 -6.90
CA VAL A 73 -4.55 10.92 -7.46
C VAL A 73 -4.41 9.85 -6.39
N LEU A 74 -5.11 8.74 -6.61
CA LEU A 74 -4.89 7.49 -5.89
C LEU A 74 -4.16 6.51 -6.80
N ILE A 75 -3.11 5.89 -6.26
CA ILE A 75 -2.31 4.85 -6.92
C ILE A 75 -2.58 3.52 -6.20
N PHE A 76 -3.01 2.51 -6.94
CA PHE A 76 -3.26 1.14 -6.48
C PHE A 76 -2.20 0.20 -7.06
N PRO A 77 -1.00 0.12 -6.46
CA PRO A 77 0.08 -0.73 -6.99
C PRO A 77 -0.18 -2.23 -6.80
N TRP A 78 -1.22 -2.62 -6.06
CA TRP A 78 -1.57 -4.02 -5.74
C TRP A 78 -0.42 -4.83 -5.14
N VAL A 79 0.30 -4.20 -4.20
CA VAL A 79 1.41 -4.81 -3.44
C VAL A 79 1.14 -4.75 -1.95
N GLY A 80 1.84 -5.60 -1.20
CA GLY A 80 1.78 -5.65 0.26
C GLY A 80 2.35 -4.41 0.94
N THR A 81 2.08 -4.28 2.24
CA THR A 81 2.37 -3.06 3.03
C THR A 81 3.83 -2.61 2.93
N ARG A 82 4.79 -3.55 2.97
CA ARG A 82 6.22 -3.24 2.88
C ARG A 82 6.56 -2.54 1.56
N LYS A 83 6.04 -3.04 0.45
CA LYS A 83 6.28 -2.50 -0.90
C LYS A 83 5.52 -1.20 -1.12
N LEU A 84 4.27 -1.13 -0.64
CA LEU A 84 3.45 0.07 -0.65
C LEU A 84 4.17 1.23 0.07
N GLN A 85 4.64 0.99 1.29
CA GLN A 85 5.39 1.96 2.08
C GLN A 85 6.70 2.36 1.41
N THR A 86 7.40 1.42 0.76
CA THR A 86 8.64 1.70 0.01
C THR A 86 8.36 2.68 -1.13
N LEU A 87 7.29 2.46 -1.91
CA LEU A 87 6.89 3.37 -2.97
C LEU A 87 6.46 4.74 -2.41
N THR A 88 5.71 4.79 -1.31
CA THR A 88 5.36 6.06 -0.64
C THR A 88 6.60 6.85 -0.22
N LEU A 89 7.60 6.20 0.38
CA LEU A 89 8.86 6.85 0.78
C LEU A 89 9.64 7.37 -0.45
N ALA A 90 9.63 6.65 -1.57
CA ALA A 90 10.27 7.08 -2.80
C ALA A 90 9.57 8.29 -3.45
N LEU A 91 8.25 8.39 -3.34
CA LEU A 91 7.46 9.54 -3.80
C LEU A 91 7.68 10.75 -2.89
N LEU A 92 7.68 10.56 -1.56
CA LEU A 92 8.09 11.60 -0.61
C LEU A 92 9.52 12.09 -0.87
N ALA A 93 10.42 11.20 -1.29
CA ALA A 93 11.79 11.56 -1.64
C ALA A 93 11.90 12.48 -2.86
N ARG A 94 10.89 12.47 -3.72
CA ARG A 94 10.71 13.33 -4.90
C ARG A 94 9.77 14.50 -4.63
N GLU A 95 9.59 14.86 -3.34
CA GLU A 95 8.83 16.03 -2.88
C GLU A 95 7.31 15.97 -3.15
N PHE A 96 6.76 14.80 -3.50
CA PHE A 96 5.32 14.62 -3.57
C PHE A 96 4.70 14.62 -2.17
N LYS A 97 3.49 15.19 -2.04
CA LYS A 97 2.64 15.06 -0.86
C LYS A 97 1.98 13.68 -0.84
N ALA A 98 2.76 12.65 -0.51
CA ALA A 98 2.34 11.26 -0.57
C ALA A 98 1.97 10.70 0.80
N SER A 99 0.84 10.01 0.89
CA SER A 99 0.47 9.18 2.03
C SER A 99 -0.05 7.83 1.55
N HIS A 100 -0.10 6.81 2.41
CA HIS A 100 -0.75 5.55 2.06
C HIS A 100 -1.83 5.19 3.07
N PHE A 101 -2.91 4.60 2.57
CA PHE A 101 -4.01 4.10 3.38
C PHE A 101 -4.54 2.82 2.76
N GLY A 102 -4.66 1.77 3.57
CA GLY A 102 -5.03 0.44 3.08
C GLY A 102 -4.04 -0.08 2.03
N HIS A 103 -4.51 -0.17 0.78
CA HIS A 103 -3.74 -0.67 -0.38
C HIS A 103 -3.44 0.40 -1.43
N ALA A 104 -3.74 1.66 -1.11
CA ALA A 104 -3.57 2.79 -2.01
C ALA A 104 -2.53 3.78 -1.48
N ILE A 105 -1.89 4.49 -2.41
CA ILE A 105 -1.10 5.69 -2.14
C ILE A 105 -1.91 6.89 -2.64
N GLU A 106 -2.12 7.87 -1.79
CA GLU A 106 -2.69 9.16 -2.17
C GLU A 106 -1.56 10.15 -2.44
N LEU A 107 -1.61 10.81 -3.60
CA LEU A 107 -0.81 11.99 -3.90
C LEU A 107 -1.74 13.21 -3.92
N GLN A 108 -1.53 14.15 -3.01
CA GLN A 108 -2.31 15.39 -2.95
C GLN A 108 -1.76 16.42 -3.93
N GLU A 109 -2.65 17.26 -4.48
CA GLU A 109 -2.28 18.36 -5.40
C GLU A 109 -1.42 17.86 -6.58
N CYS A 110 -1.79 16.71 -7.14
CA CYS A 110 -1.00 16.00 -8.13
C CYS A 110 -1.86 15.50 -9.28
N GLU A 111 -1.51 15.92 -10.50
CA GLU A 111 -2.14 15.45 -11.72
C GLU A 111 -1.67 14.02 -12.07
N ALA A 112 -2.55 13.24 -12.69
CA ALA A 112 -2.27 11.85 -13.05
C ALA A 112 -1.02 11.71 -13.94
N GLU A 113 -0.81 12.61 -14.91
CA GLU A 113 0.36 12.52 -15.79
C GLU A 113 1.67 12.73 -15.02
N LYS A 114 1.72 13.68 -14.06
CA LYS A 114 2.90 13.88 -13.21
C LYS A 114 3.17 12.67 -12.32
N ALA A 115 2.12 12.03 -11.79
CA ALA A 115 2.27 10.79 -11.04
C ALA A 115 2.83 9.67 -11.93
N MET A 116 2.35 9.56 -13.17
CA MET A 116 2.85 8.59 -14.15
C MET A 116 4.31 8.87 -14.54
N GLU A 117 4.68 10.11 -14.80
CA GLU A 117 6.07 10.51 -15.06
C GLU A 117 6.99 10.12 -13.91
N ALA A 118 6.58 10.39 -12.66
CA ALA A 118 7.35 9.99 -11.48
C ALA A 118 7.48 8.47 -11.36
N LEU A 119 6.41 7.72 -11.63
CA LEU A 119 6.47 6.25 -11.63
C LEU A 119 7.37 5.73 -12.76
N ARG A 120 7.37 6.37 -13.95
CA ARG A 120 8.25 6.00 -15.07
C ARG A 120 9.71 6.26 -14.72
N ASP A 121 10.01 7.39 -14.10
CA ASP A 121 11.34 7.73 -13.59
C ASP A 121 11.82 6.70 -12.55
N ILE A 122 10.97 6.35 -11.59
CA ILE A 122 11.27 5.33 -10.57
C ILE A 122 11.51 3.96 -11.22
N ALA A 123 10.67 3.57 -12.18
CA ALA A 123 10.78 2.31 -12.89
C ALA A 123 12.04 2.22 -13.77
N GLY A 124 12.47 3.34 -14.36
CA GLY A 124 13.66 3.43 -15.21
C GLY A 124 14.97 3.65 -14.47
N SER A 125 14.91 3.99 -13.19
CA SER A 125 16.09 4.25 -12.35
C SER A 125 16.61 2.99 -11.65
N PRO A 126 17.92 2.91 -11.34
CA PRO A 126 18.42 1.86 -10.46
C PRO A 126 17.76 1.95 -9.09
N ALA A 127 17.59 0.79 -8.43
CA ALA A 127 17.05 0.74 -7.10
C ALA A 127 17.90 1.61 -6.13
N PRO A 128 17.29 2.50 -5.34
CA PRO A 128 18.02 3.31 -4.37
C PRO A 128 18.60 2.42 -3.27
N SER A 129 19.57 2.94 -2.52
CA SER A 129 20.04 2.23 -1.33
C SER A 129 18.91 2.14 -0.29
N GLY A 130 18.86 1.03 0.45
CA GLY A 130 17.90 0.89 1.55
C GLY A 130 18.08 1.98 2.61
N GLU A 131 19.32 2.48 2.77
CA GLU A 131 19.69 3.50 3.74
C GLU A 131 19.04 4.85 3.43
N GLU A 132 19.07 5.27 2.15
CA GLU A 132 18.42 6.50 1.69
C GLU A 132 16.92 6.53 2.00
N LEU A 133 16.23 5.40 1.77
CA LEU A 133 14.81 5.29 2.07
C LEU A 133 14.55 5.18 3.58
N ALA A 134 15.39 4.45 4.32
CA ALA A 134 15.26 4.27 5.77
C ALA A 134 15.43 5.59 6.52
N ALA A 135 16.34 6.46 6.06
CA ALA A 135 16.56 7.78 6.64
C ALA A 135 15.32 8.70 6.56
N ARG A 136 14.39 8.42 5.63
CA ARG A 136 13.17 9.22 5.41
C ARG A 136 11.97 8.71 6.23
N LEU A 137 12.10 7.58 6.93
CA LEU A 137 10.99 7.03 7.70
C LEU A 137 10.81 7.80 9.02
N ALA A 138 9.71 8.55 9.13
CA ALA A 138 9.41 9.36 10.31
C ALA A 138 9.16 8.54 11.60
N GLN A 139 8.62 7.32 11.49
CA GLN A 139 8.30 6.45 12.62
C GLN A 139 8.88 5.04 12.40
N PRO A 140 10.19 4.84 12.60
CA PRO A 140 10.80 3.55 12.36
C PRO A 140 10.46 2.53 13.46
N ALA A 141 10.19 2.95 14.70
CA ALA A 141 9.83 2.02 15.78
C ALA A 141 8.39 1.49 15.63
N LEU A 142 8.26 0.24 15.18
CA LEU A 142 6.99 -0.47 14.93
C LEU A 142 6.77 -1.66 15.87
N ALA A 143 7.82 -2.43 16.15
CA ALA A 143 7.81 -3.61 17.00
C ALA A 143 7.96 -3.23 18.48
N LYS A 144 7.52 -4.14 19.36
CA LYS A 144 7.46 -3.95 20.81
C LYS A 144 8.79 -3.49 21.44
N PHE A 145 9.92 -3.93 20.89
CA PHE A 145 11.25 -3.67 21.46
C PHE A 145 12.09 -2.68 20.66
N ASP A 146 11.52 -2.09 19.61
CA ASP A 146 12.23 -1.16 18.75
C ASP A 146 12.72 0.08 19.49
N THR A 147 11.96 0.55 20.46
CA THR A 147 12.33 1.71 21.29
C THR A 147 13.61 1.51 22.10
N PHE A 148 14.10 0.28 22.21
CA PHE A 148 15.36 -0.04 22.92
C PHE A 148 16.56 -0.19 21.98
N LEU A 149 16.35 -0.11 20.65
CA LEU A 149 17.44 -0.15 19.69
C LEU A 149 18.13 1.21 19.60
N SER A 150 19.45 1.21 19.40
CA SER A 150 20.17 2.42 19.00
C SER A 150 19.71 2.87 17.61
N ASP A 151 19.91 4.14 17.27
CA ASP A 151 19.57 4.67 15.95
C ASP A 151 20.22 3.87 14.81
N HIS A 152 21.44 3.38 15.01
CA HIS A 152 22.14 2.55 14.04
C HIS A 152 21.43 1.20 13.82
N LEU A 153 21.09 0.49 14.91
CA LEU A 153 20.37 -0.78 14.82
C LEU A 153 18.95 -0.58 14.28
N MET A 154 18.28 0.52 14.64
CA MET A 154 16.97 0.88 14.12
C MET A 154 16.98 1.09 12.60
N ARG A 155 18.02 1.77 12.09
CA ARG A 155 18.22 1.93 10.64
C ARG A 155 18.45 0.58 9.97
N LEU A 156 19.30 -0.29 10.53
CA LEU A 156 19.55 -1.64 10.00
C LEU A 156 18.26 -2.47 9.89
N VAL A 157 17.47 -2.55 10.97
CA VAL A 157 16.19 -3.27 10.98
C VAL A 157 15.22 -2.67 9.96
N THR A 158 15.16 -1.33 9.88
CA THR A 158 14.29 -0.65 8.90
C THR A 158 14.65 -1.02 7.46
N MET A 159 15.94 -0.99 7.12
CA MET A 159 16.42 -1.36 5.79
C MET A 159 16.09 -2.82 5.43
N VAL A 160 16.25 -3.74 6.38
CA VAL A 160 16.14 -5.18 6.12
C VAL A 160 14.70 -5.67 6.17
N GLU A 161 13.89 -5.18 7.11
CA GLU A 161 12.55 -5.74 7.37
C GLU A 161 11.42 -4.86 6.83
N ARG A 162 11.61 -3.55 6.77
CA ARG A 162 10.51 -2.58 6.53
C ARG A 162 10.51 -1.96 5.14
N ILE A 163 11.63 -2.06 4.42
CA ILE A 163 11.81 -1.42 3.12
C ILE A 163 12.21 -2.46 2.07
N SER A 164 11.57 -2.44 0.90
CA SER A 164 11.91 -3.31 -0.23
C SER A 164 12.57 -2.52 -1.36
N ALA A 165 13.71 -1.87 -1.08
CA ALA A 165 14.34 -0.93 -1.99
C ALA A 165 14.66 -1.54 -3.38
N LYS A 166 15.15 -2.80 -3.38
CA LYS A 166 15.44 -3.57 -4.59
C LYS A 166 14.24 -3.78 -5.52
N ASP A 167 13.04 -3.83 -4.96
CA ASP A 167 11.81 -4.10 -5.73
C ASP A 167 11.17 -2.81 -6.24
N LEU A 168 11.66 -1.63 -5.82
CA LEU A 168 11.05 -0.34 -6.11
C LEU A 168 10.82 -0.09 -7.62
N PRO A 169 11.79 -0.35 -8.51
CA PRO A 169 11.56 -0.17 -9.95
C PRO A 169 10.43 -1.07 -10.48
N LEU A 170 10.38 -2.33 -10.03
CA LEU A 170 9.33 -3.27 -10.43
C LEU A 170 7.95 -2.87 -9.88
N ILE A 171 7.88 -2.36 -8.64
CA ILE A 171 6.63 -1.88 -8.04
C ILE A 171 6.07 -0.72 -8.86
N ALA A 172 6.92 0.25 -9.23
CA ALA A 172 6.51 1.39 -10.04
C ALA A 172 6.10 0.98 -11.46
N ALA A 173 6.83 0.05 -12.08
CA ALA A 173 6.48 -0.50 -13.38
C ALA A 173 5.11 -1.21 -13.37
N ASN A 174 4.81 -1.99 -12.34
CA ASN A 174 3.52 -2.67 -12.20
C ASN A 174 2.36 -1.69 -12.01
N ALA A 175 2.59 -0.58 -11.31
CA ALA A 175 1.59 0.48 -11.16
C ALA A 175 1.28 1.21 -12.49
N LEU A 176 2.22 1.19 -13.45
CA LEU A 176 2.04 1.73 -14.80
C LEU A 176 1.45 0.71 -15.79
N GLY A 177 1.82 -0.57 -15.68
CA GLY A 177 1.51 -1.62 -16.65
C GLY A 177 0.07 -2.10 -16.66
N ASN A 178 -0.70 -1.78 -15.61
CA ASN A 178 -2.15 -1.89 -15.63
C ASN A 178 -2.72 -0.61 -16.23
N GLN A 179 -2.47 -0.28 -17.50
CA GLN A 179 -3.16 0.83 -18.18
C GLN A 179 -3.42 0.39 -19.63
N THR A 180 -4.69 0.22 -20.00
CA THR A 180 -5.07 0.13 -21.42
C THR A 180 -5.39 1.54 -21.88
N THR A 181 -4.50 2.12 -22.69
CA THR A 181 -4.67 3.42 -23.32
C THR A 181 -5.93 3.40 -24.19
N HIS A 182 -6.97 4.13 -23.79
CA HIS A 182 -8.02 4.53 -24.73
C HIS A 182 -7.79 5.98 -25.15
N GLU A 183 -7.23 6.15 -26.35
CA GLU A 183 -7.39 7.37 -27.13
C GLU A 183 -8.90 7.60 -27.31
N VAL A 184 -9.35 8.76 -26.87
CA VAL A 184 -10.73 9.23 -27.12
C VAL A 184 -10.81 9.62 -28.59
N ALA A 185 -11.78 9.02 -29.29
CA ALA A 185 -12.13 9.29 -30.69
C ALA A 185 -12.64 10.71 -30.93
#